data_AF-Q5IWW7-F1
#
_entry.id   AF-Q5IWW7-F1
#
_cell.length_a   1.000
_cell.length_b   1.000
_cell.length_c   1.000
_cell.angle_alpha   90.00
_cell.angle_beta   90.00
_cell.angle_gamma   90.00
#
_symmetry.space_group_name_H-M   'P 1'
#
loop_
_entity.id
_entity.type
_entity.pdbx_description
1 polymer ?
#
loop_
_entity_poly.entity_id
_entity_poly.type
_entity_poly.pdbx_seq_one_letter_code
_entity_poly.pdbx_strand_id
1 'polypeptide(L)'
;HEQLESIGLPLNTFNNRKPFTARIVSVDRIVGPKATGETYHVVLETRGEIPFAEGQSYGVIPPGSKVNSKGKEVPHGTRLYSIASTRYGDFFDGRTASLCVRRATYWDPETGAEDPAKKGICSNFLCDAKPGQEVT
;
A
#
# COMPACT_ATOMS: atom_id res chain seq x y z
N HIS A 1 -24.94 2.12 2.75
CA HIS A 1 -24.43 3.51 2.75
C HIS A 1 -24.52 4.15 4.13
N GLU A 2 -25.71 4.33 4.73
CA GLU A 2 -25.85 4.96 6.07
C GLU A 2 -24.96 4.34 7.17
N GLN A 3 -24.81 3.00 7.17
CA GLN A 3 -23.94 2.32 8.15
C GLN A 3 -22.48 2.78 8.07
N LEU A 4 -21.92 3.01 6.87
CA LEU A 4 -20.53 3.46 6.70
C LEU A 4 -20.34 4.94 7.08
N GLU A 5 -21.39 5.75 6.94
CA GLU A 5 -21.38 7.14 7.38
C GLU A 5 -21.39 7.25 8.91
N SER A 6 -22.07 6.31 9.58
CA SER A 6 -22.15 6.26 11.04
C SER A 6 -20.86 5.79 11.75
N ILE A 7 -19.88 5.25 11.02
CA ILE A 7 -18.60 4.76 11.60
C ILE A 7 -17.76 5.89 12.21
N GLY A 8 -18.01 7.14 11.81
CA GLY A 8 -17.24 8.29 12.26
C GLY A 8 -15.81 8.25 11.72
N LEU A 9 -14.82 8.44 12.61
CA LEU A 9 -13.38 8.46 12.26
C LEU A 9 -12.67 7.26 12.92
N PRO A 10 -12.61 6.10 12.26
CA PRO A 10 -11.92 4.94 12.81
C PRO A 10 -10.41 5.21 12.85
N LEU A 11 -9.76 4.95 13.98
CA LEU A 11 -8.32 5.21 14.17
C LEU A 11 -7.62 3.97 14.72
N ASN A 12 -6.50 3.57 14.11
CA ASN A 12 -5.66 2.47 14.56
C ASN A 12 -6.43 1.17 14.85
N THR A 13 -7.43 0.84 14.02
CA THR A 13 -8.24 -0.39 14.11
C THR A 13 -7.38 -1.66 14.06
N PHE A 14 -6.25 -1.59 13.34
CA PHE A 14 -5.20 -2.60 13.31
C PHE A 14 -3.83 -1.96 13.61
N ASN A 15 -2.88 -2.78 14.07
CA ASN A 15 -1.53 -2.33 14.40
C ASN A 15 -0.47 -3.33 13.92
N ASN A 16 0.80 -2.92 13.96
CA ASN A 16 1.91 -3.70 13.43
C ASN A 16 2.11 -5.09 14.09
N ARG A 17 1.54 -5.34 15.27
CA ARG A 17 1.60 -6.64 15.95
C ARG A 17 0.46 -7.57 15.55
N LYS A 18 -0.66 -7.01 15.12
CA LYS A 18 -1.84 -7.72 14.63
C LYS A 18 -2.38 -6.97 13.41
N PRO A 19 -1.68 -7.04 12.26
CA PRO A 19 -2.12 -6.38 11.03
C PRO A 19 -3.34 -7.08 10.46
N PHE A 20 -4.05 -6.39 9.57
CA PHE A 20 -5.11 -6.98 8.77
C PHE A 20 -4.52 -7.54 7.47
N THR A 21 -4.81 -8.79 7.15
CA THR A 21 -4.42 -9.38 5.85
C THR A 21 -5.48 -9.06 4.80
N ALA A 22 -5.19 -8.10 3.93
CA ALA A 22 -5.98 -7.78 2.75
C ALA A 22 -5.51 -8.61 1.54
N ARG A 23 -6.29 -8.54 0.45
CA ARG A 23 -5.95 -9.21 -0.82
C ARG A 23 -5.93 -8.20 -1.96
N ILE A 24 -4.96 -8.33 -2.87
CA ILE A 24 -4.88 -7.49 -4.07
C ILE A 24 -6.03 -7.86 -5.02
N VAL A 25 -6.80 -6.86 -5.44
CA VAL A 25 -7.83 -6.99 -6.47
C VAL A 25 -7.25 -6.65 -7.83
N SER A 26 -6.61 -5.48 -7.97
CA SER A 26 -5.92 -5.07 -9.19
C SER A 26 -4.73 -4.16 -8.90
N VAL A 27 -3.80 -4.09 -9.86
CA VAL A 27 -2.63 -3.21 -9.85
C VAL A 27 -2.46 -2.69 -11.28
N ASP A 28 -2.82 -1.43 -11.49
CA ASP A 28 -2.92 -0.83 -12.82
C ASP A 28 -1.97 0.37 -12.93
N ARG A 29 -1.12 0.40 -13.95
CA ARG A 29 -0.24 1.56 -14.20
C ARG A 29 -1.09 2.72 -14.72
N ILE A 30 -1.04 3.87 -14.05
CA ILE A 30 -1.87 5.04 -14.36
C ILE A 30 -1.11 6.19 -15.01
N VAL A 31 0.13 5.96 -15.44
CA VAL A 31 0.97 6.94 -16.11
C VAL A 31 1.44 6.44 -17.47
N GLY A 32 1.49 7.36 -18.44
CA GLY A 32 1.92 7.06 -19.81
C GLY A 32 3.39 6.65 -19.93
N PRO A 33 3.81 6.20 -21.12
CA PRO A 33 5.16 5.69 -21.36
C PRO A 33 6.26 6.74 -21.23
N LYS A 34 5.92 8.03 -21.37
CA LYS A 34 6.87 9.15 -21.27
C LYS A 34 7.04 9.70 -19.84
N ALA A 35 6.38 9.11 -18.85
CA ALA A 35 6.53 9.54 -17.46
C ALA A 35 7.92 9.19 -16.93
N THR A 36 8.50 10.05 -16.09
CA THR A 36 9.83 9.88 -15.49
C THR A 36 9.89 8.77 -14.43
N GLY A 37 8.73 8.22 -14.05
CA GLY A 37 8.60 7.10 -13.14
C GLY A 37 7.24 6.46 -13.30
N GLU A 38 7.01 5.38 -12.55
CA GLU A 38 5.77 4.65 -12.61
C GLU A 38 4.91 4.94 -11.38
N THR A 39 3.62 5.17 -11.61
CA THR A 39 2.60 5.25 -10.58
C THR A 39 1.50 4.25 -10.89
N TYR A 40 1.05 3.54 -9.87
CA TYR A 40 0.04 2.49 -9.97
C TYR A 40 -1.16 2.82 -9.07
N HIS A 41 -2.33 2.48 -9.57
CA HIS A 41 -3.56 2.38 -8.79
C HIS A 41 -3.67 0.94 -8.28
N VAL A 42 -3.69 0.77 -6.96
CA VAL A 42 -3.69 -0.54 -6.30
C VAL A 42 -4.99 -0.69 -5.52
N VAL A 43 -5.82 -1.65 -5.90
CA VAL A 43 -7.10 -1.91 -5.22
C VAL A 43 -6.96 -3.09 -4.28
N LEU A 44 -7.35 -2.90 -3.02
CA LEU A 44 -7.27 -3.88 -1.95
C LEU A 44 -8.68 -4.34 -1.55
N GLU A 45 -8.88 -5.64 -1.43
CA GLU A 45 -10.07 -6.25 -0.80
C GLU A 45 -9.89 -6.24 0.71
N THR A 46 -10.77 -5.52 1.40
CA THR A 46 -10.77 -5.33 2.86
C THR A 46 -11.90 -6.09 3.55
N ARG A 47 -12.84 -6.66 2.78
CA ARG A 47 -14.06 -7.33 3.27
C ARG A 47 -14.94 -6.43 4.14
N GLY A 48 -14.66 -5.13 4.21
CA GLY A 48 -15.29 -4.17 5.11
C GLY A 48 -14.81 -4.26 6.57
N GLU A 49 -13.76 -5.03 6.87
CA GLU A 49 -13.27 -5.26 8.24
C GLU A 49 -12.34 -4.17 8.76
N ILE A 50 -11.76 -3.37 7.87
CA ILE A 50 -10.89 -2.25 8.21
C ILE A 50 -11.48 -0.93 7.66
N PRO A 51 -12.63 -0.46 8.17
CA PRO A 51 -13.27 0.74 7.64
C PRO A 51 -12.37 1.97 7.82
N PHE A 52 -12.57 2.97 6.96
CA PHE A 52 -11.85 4.23 6.96
C PHE A 52 -12.78 5.38 6.58
N ALA A 53 -12.32 6.61 6.82
CA ALA A 53 -12.91 7.82 6.30
C ALA A 53 -11.94 8.51 5.32
N GLU A 54 -12.48 9.34 4.43
CA GLU A 54 -11.70 10.10 3.46
C GLU A 54 -10.61 10.93 4.14
N GLY A 55 -9.42 10.97 3.53
CA GLY A 55 -8.25 11.68 4.08
C GLY A 55 -7.38 10.85 5.04
N GLN A 56 -7.79 9.61 5.37
CA GLN A 56 -6.98 8.69 6.16
C GLN A 56 -5.94 7.93 5.32
N SER A 57 -5.08 7.19 6.02
CA SER A 57 -4.00 6.39 5.44
C SER A 57 -4.07 4.96 5.95
N TYR A 58 -3.61 4.02 5.14
CA TYR A 58 -3.26 2.67 5.58
C TYR A 58 -1.76 2.52 5.76
N GLY A 59 -1.41 1.72 6.76
CA GLY A 59 -0.05 1.22 6.92
C GLY A 59 0.10 -0.11 6.22
N VAL A 60 1.11 -0.23 5.36
CA VAL A 60 1.48 -1.46 4.67
C VAL A 60 2.84 -1.97 5.17
N ILE A 61 2.89 -3.24 5.52
CA ILE A 61 4.07 -3.99 5.92
C ILE A 61 4.46 -4.89 4.75
N PRO A 62 5.55 -4.59 4.02
CA PRO A 62 5.97 -5.46 2.92
C PRO A 62 6.54 -6.77 3.44
N PRO A 63 6.50 -7.85 2.63
CA PRO A 63 7.03 -9.15 3.01
C PRO A 63 8.53 -9.10 3.25
N GLY A 64 9.02 -10.01 4.08
CA GLY A 64 10.45 -10.12 4.42
C GLY A 64 10.81 -9.42 5.72
N SER A 65 12.12 -9.37 5.96
CA SER A 65 12.70 -8.98 7.24
C SER A 65 13.94 -8.10 7.03
N LYS A 66 14.36 -7.43 8.09
CA LYS A 66 15.63 -6.70 8.16
C LYS A 66 16.32 -7.00 9.49
N VAL A 67 17.64 -6.90 9.50
CA VAL A 67 18.41 -6.87 10.75
C VAL A 67 18.34 -5.46 11.33
N ASN A 68 17.94 -5.34 12.60
CA ASN A 68 17.91 -4.06 13.30
C ASN A 68 19.28 -3.71 13.91
N SER A 69 19.40 -2.53 14.53
CA SER A 69 20.64 -2.07 15.17
C SER A 69 21.15 -2.96 16.32
N LYS A 70 20.32 -3.89 16.81
CA LYS A 70 20.69 -4.87 17.85
C LYS A 70 21.06 -6.23 17.26
N GLY A 71 21.20 -6.34 15.93
CA GLY A 71 21.53 -7.60 15.25
C GLY A 71 20.36 -8.60 15.17
N LYS A 72 19.14 -8.20 15.55
CA LYS A 72 17.97 -9.09 15.51
C LYS A 72 17.22 -8.93 14.20
N GLU A 73 16.86 -10.05 13.59
CA GLU A 73 15.94 -10.10 12.45
C GLU A 73 14.52 -9.72 12.88
N VAL A 74 13.96 -8.71 12.23
CA VAL A 74 12.62 -8.17 12.48
C VAL A 74 11.89 -7.94 11.16
N PRO A 75 10.54 -7.97 11.13
CA PRO A 75 9.80 -7.61 9.94
C PRO A 75 10.17 -6.21 9.42
N HIS A 76 9.94 -5.98 8.14
CA HIS A 76 10.04 -4.63 7.62
C HIS A 76 9.08 -3.67 8.34
N GLY A 77 9.48 -2.40 8.44
CA GLY A 77 8.63 -1.37 9.06
C GLY A 77 7.43 -1.01 8.19
N THR A 78 6.35 -0.60 8.83
CA THR A 78 5.15 -0.09 8.16
C THR A 78 5.45 1.17 7.33
N ARG A 79 4.90 1.24 6.12
CA ARG A 79 4.89 2.45 5.27
C ARG A 79 3.46 2.94 5.13
N LEU A 80 3.25 4.23 5.35
CA LEU A 80 1.93 4.84 5.25
C LEU A 80 1.65 5.27 3.80
N TYR A 81 0.46 4.92 3.31
CA TYR A 81 -0.08 5.35 2.05
C TYR A 81 -1.46 5.97 2.28
N SER A 82 -1.67 7.19 1.78
CA SER A 82 -3.00 7.80 1.78
C SER A 82 -3.97 6.95 0.98
N ILE A 83 -5.17 6.77 1.50
CA ILE A 83 -6.23 6.04 0.82
C ILE A 83 -6.78 6.95 -0.29
N ALA A 84 -6.76 6.44 -1.51
CA ALA A 84 -7.13 7.15 -2.75
C ALA A 84 -8.58 6.91 -3.17
N SER A 85 -9.34 6.12 -2.41
CA SER A 85 -10.77 5.85 -2.63
C SER A 85 -11.64 6.54 -1.57
N THR A 86 -12.94 6.66 -1.83
CA THR A 86 -13.93 6.99 -0.79
C THR A 86 -14.09 5.83 0.20
N ARG A 87 -14.76 6.04 1.34
CA ARG A 87 -15.10 4.97 2.32
C ARG A 87 -15.93 3.83 1.73
N TYR A 88 -16.49 4.03 0.54
CA TYR A 88 -17.26 3.04 -0.20
C TYR A 88 -16.40 2.14 -1.09
N GLY A 89 -15.11 2.47 -1.25
CA GLY A 89 -14.23 1.82 -2.22
C GLY A 89 -14.60 2.15 -3.67
N ASP A 90 -13.81 1.64 -4.62
CA ASP A 90 -14.00 1.93 -6.06
C ASP A 90 -15.18 1.15 -6.66
N PHE A 91 -15.63 0.10 -5.98
CA PHE A 91 -16.79 -0.70 -6.39
C PHE A 91 -18.08 -0.34 -5.64
N PHE A 92 -18.04 0.71 -4.81
CA PHE A 92 -19.20 1.24 -4.06
C PHE A 92 -19.86 0.24 -3.09
N ASP A 93 -19.16 -0.82 -2.68
CA ASP A 93 -19.66 -1.87 -1.80
C ASP A 93 -19.11 -1.79 -0.37
N GLY A 94 -18.19 -0.87 -0.10
CA GLY A 94 -17.51 -0.71 1.20
C GLY A 94 -16.55 -1.84 1.54
N ARG A 95 -16.20 -2.70 0.58
CA ARG A 95 -15.35 -3.88 0.78
C ARG A 95 -13.96 -3.74 0.17
N THR A 96 -13.67 -2.57 -0.40
CA THR A 96 -12.38 -2.26 -1.01
C THR A 96 -11.85 -0.92 -0.56
N ALA A 97 -10.54 -0.77 -0.69
CA ALA A 97 -9.82 0.48 -0.52
C ALA A 97 -8.73 0.57 -1.58
N SER A 98 -8.44 1.78 -2.07
CA SER A 98 -7.46 1.96 -3.13
C SER A 98 -6.28 2.81 -2.68
N LEU A 99 -5.09 2.51 -3.18
CA LEU A 99 -3.86 3.25 -2.95
C LEU A 99 -3.31 3.78 -4.28
N CYS A 100 -2.78 5.00 -4.26
CA CYS A 100 -2.00 5.55 -5.37
C CYS A 100 -0.51 5.45 -5.01
N VAL A 101 0.21 4.55 -5.67
CA VAL A 101 1.58 4.16 -5.28
C VAL A 101 2.57 4.52 -6.39
N ARG A 102 3.51 5.42 -6.10
CA ARG A 102 4.66 5.69 -6.98
C ARG A 102 5.79 4.71 -6.68
N ARG A 103 6.29 4.01 -7.70
CA ARG A 103 7.47 3.15 -7.59
C ARG A 103 8.68 3.98 -7.21
N ALA A 104 9.36 3.60 -6.12
CA ALA A 104 10.58 4.26 -5.70
C ALA A 104 11.78 3.49 -6.25
N THR A 105 12.45 4.08 -7.23
CA THR A 105 13.73 3.62 -7.79
C THR A 105 14.82 4.60 -7.39
N TYR A 106 16.07 4.12 -7.35
CA TYR A 106 17.23 4.96 -7.11
C TYR A 106 18.05 5.04 -8.39
N TRP A 107 18.35 6.27 -8.79
CA TRP A 107 19.23 6.57 -9.91
C TRP A 107 20.50 7.19 -9.36
N ASP A 108 21.62 6.60 -9.71
CA ASP A 108 22.92 7.13 -9.36
C ASP A 108 23.15 8.45 -10.11
N PRO A 109 23.42 9.57 -9.42
CA PRO A 109 23.49 10.89 -10.04
C PRO A 109 24.72 11.09 -10.92
N GLU A 110 25.78 10.28 -10.74
CA GLU A 110 27.03 10.40 -11.50
C GLU A 110 26.97 9.56 -12.77
N THR A 111 26.48 8.32 -12.66
CA THR A 111 26.44 7.36 -13.77
C THR A 111 25.12 7.38 -14.52
N GLY A 112 24.06 7.95 -13.93
CA GLY A 112 22.71 7.93 -14.50
C GLY A 112 22.09 6.53 -14.57
N ALA A 113 22.69 5.54 -13.89
CA ALA A 113 22.22 4.16 -13.88
C ALA A 113 21.27 3.89 -12.70
N GLU A 114 20.30 3.00 -12.91
CA GLU A 114 19.46 2.51 -11.82
C GLU A 114 20.25 1.55 -10.93
N ASP A 115 20.07 1.65 -9.61
CA ASP A 115 20.61 0.71 -8.63
C ASP A 115 19.48 -0.14 -8.02
N PRO A 116 19.29 -1.39 -8.49
CA PRO A 116 18.25 -2.28 -7.98
C PRO A 116 18.37 -2.59 -6.48
N ALA A 117 19.57 -2.50 -5.90
CA ALA A 117 19.80 -2.77 -4.48
C ALA A 117 19.24 -1.65 -3.58
N LYS A 118 19.04 -0.44 -4.13
CA LYS A 118 18.51 0.72 -3.42
C LYS A 118 17.03 1.00 -3.71
N LYS A 119 16.33 0.08 -4.38
CA LYS A 119 14.89 0.25 -4.67
C LYS A 119 14.05 0.26 -3.39
N GLY A 120 12.99 1.05 -3.37
CA GLY A 120 12.07 1.12 -2.24
C GLY A 120 11.28 -0.17 -2.08
N ILE A 121 11.48 -0.88 -0.97
CA ILE A 121 10.90 -2.22 -0.76
C ILE A 121 9.36 -2.23 -0.88
N CYS A 122 8.67 -1.36 -0.13
CA CYS A 122 7.20 -1.41 -0.05
C CYS A 122 6.51 -0.93 -1.33
N SER A 123 6.99 0.15 -1.95
CA SER A 123 6.39 0.64 -3.20
C SER A 123 6.60 -0.34 -4.35
N ASN A 124 7.78 -0.95 -4.47
CA ASN A 124 8.00 -1.98 -5.50
C ASN A 124 7.13 -3.22 -5.24
N PHE A 125 7.04 -3.69 -3.99
CA PHE A 125 6.15 -4.78 -3.62
C PHE A 125 4.70 -4.53 -4.06
N LEU A 126 4.12 -3.37 -3.75
CA LEU A 126 2.76 -3.02 -4.14
C LEU A 126 2.59 -2.89 -5.67
N CYS A 127 3.54 -2.25 -6.36
CA CYS A 127 3.48 -2.08 -7.81
C CYS A 127 3.70 -3.39 -8.59
N ASP A 128 4.40 -4.36 -8.01
CA ASP A 128 4.67 -5.66 -8.63
C ASP A 128 3.60 -6.72 -8.30
N ALA A 129 2.77 -6.45 -7.28
CA ALA A 129 1.79 -7.39 -6.77
C ALA A 129 0.78 -7.84 -7.83
N LYS A 130 0.23 -9.03 -7.62
CA LYS A 130 -0.74 -9.65 -8.54
C LYS A 130 -2.10 -9.84 -7.90
N PRO A 131 -3.20 -9.82 -8.67
CA PRO A 131 -4.52 -10.17 -8.17
C PRO A 131 -4.49 -11.49 -7.37
N GLY A 132 -5.11 -11.48 -6.19
CA GLY A 132 -5.13 -12.59 -5.26
C GLY A 132 -3.97 -12.65 -4.26
N GLN A 133 -2.91 -11.86 -4.44
CA GLN A 133 -1.79 -11.82 -3.50
C GLN A 133 -2.19 -11.16 -2.18
N GLU A 134 -1.71 -11.71 -1.07
CA GLU A 134 -1.94 -11.14 0.26
C GLU A 134 -1.01 -9.95 0.55
N VAL A 135 -1.53 -8.99 1.31
CA VAL A 135 -0.81 -7.82 1.81
C VAL A 135 -1.25 -7.50 3.24
N THR A 136 -0.28 -7.12 4.08
CA THR A 136 -0.50 -6.76 5.49
C THR A 136 -0.21 -5.29 5.77
#